data_AF-A0A1B6HVI7-F1
#
_entry.id   AF-A0A1B6HVI7-F1
#
_cell.length_a   1.000
_cell.length_b   1.000
_cell.length_c   1.000
_cell.angle_alpha   90.00
_cell.angle_beta   90.00
_cell.angle_gamma   90.00
#
_symmetry.space_group_name_H-M   'P 1'
#
loop_
_entity.id
_entity.type
_entity.pdbx_description
1 polymer ?
#
loop_
_entity_poly.entity_id
_entity_poly.type
_entity_poly.pdbx_seq_one_letter_code
_entity_poly.pdbx_strand_id
1 'polypeptide(L)'
;MSTSISVKLMDLPIEMIDKILSYFSYDQISKLRGVNQAFNNICSDKLNKGFAQLEQFHTKCLKAVKSRLPRRESERKHHPLARHSDILMSVETRLSMLSMTYMKYIDARHCCFIPGKVLDEAFKALRVVNQSINNTPNTSSNVNYLTLPRPHDFLQEYRDISSMAMEHFDDKILPSIRENFVIKV
;
A
#
# COMPACT_ATOMS: atom_id res chain seq x y z
N MET A 1 22.28 -2.58 -47.56
CA MET A 1 22.57 -2.79 -46.13
C MET A 1 21.37 -2.28 -45.36
N SER A 2 20.50 -3.19 -44.89
CA SER A 2 19.36 -2.82 -44.06
C SER A 2 19.87 -2.53 -42.65
N THR A 3 19.87 -1.27 -42.24
CA THR A 3 20.19 -0.88 -40.86
C THR A 3 19.05 -1.37 -39.96
N SER A 4 19.31 -2.43 -39.19
CA SER A 4 18.38 -2.89 -38.15
C SER A 4 18.19 -1.77 -37.13
N ILE A 5 16.99 -1.20 -37.08
CA ILE A 5 16.61 -0.22 -36.06
C ILE A 5 16.45 -0.99 -34.74
N SER A 6 17.43 -0.84 -33.85
CA SER A 6 17.36 -1.39 -32.50
C SER A 6 16.56 -0.44 -31.62
N VAL A 7 15.32 -0.82 -31.29
CA VAL A 7 14.47 -0.07 -30.35
C VAL A 7 14.76 -0.56 -28.94
N LYS A 8 15.14 0.37 -28.05
CA LYS A 8 15.32 0.08 -26.62
C LYS A 8 14.01 0.33 -25.89
N LEU A 9 13.84 -0.33 -24.75
CA LEU A 9 12.66 -0.13 -23.89
C LEU A 9 12.48 1.33 -23.47
N MET A 10 13.58 2.06 -23.26
CA MET A 10 13.57 3.46 -22.85
C MET A 10 13.21 4.44 -23.99
N ASP A 11 13.15 3.95 -25.22
CA ASP A 11 12.71 4.74 -26.37
C ASP A 11 11.16 4.76 -26.48
N LEU A 12 10.46 3.95 -25.67
CA LEU A 12 9.01 3.94 -25.61
C LEU A 12 8.47 5.17 -24.84
N PRO A 13 7.30 5.69 -25.23
CA PRO A 13 6.56 6.67 -24.43
C PRO A 13 6.33 6.18 -23.00
N ILE A 14 6.36 7.12 -22.05
CA ILE A 14 6.27 6.81 -20.62
C ILE A 14 4.97 6.07 -20.27
N GLU A 15 3.88 6.33 -20.98
CA GLU A 15 2.58 5.69 -20.80
C GLU A 15 2.65 4.19 -21.14
N MET A 16 3.43 3.82 -22.16
CA MET A 16 3.64 2.42 -22.52
C MET A 16 4.49 1.71 -21.47
N ILE A 17 5.54 2.36 -20.97
CA ILE A 17 6.36 1.83 -19.89
C ILE A 17 5.52 1.67 -18.63
N ASP A 18 4.72 2.66 -18.24
CA ASP A 18 3.84 2.57 -17.08
C ASP A 18 2.80 1.45 -17.22
N LYS A 19 2.28 1.25 -18.44
CA LYS A 19 1.38 0.12 -18.75
C LYS A 19 2.08 -1.22 -18.62
N ILE A 20 3.32 -1.37 -19.08
CA ILE A 20 4.13 -2.57 -18.87
C ILE A 20 4.33 -2.81 -17.37
N LEU A 21 4.75 -1.77 -16.64
CA LEU A 21 4.97 -1.83 -15.20
C LEU A 21 3.69 -2.13 -14.41
N SER A 22 2.49 -1.87 -14.96
CA SER A 22 1.21 -2.18 -14.31
C SER A 22 0.94 -3.68 -14.15
N TYR A 23 1.67 -4.55 -14.87
CA TYR A 23 1.58 -6.00 -14.73
C TYR A 23 2.50 -6.57 -13.65
N PHE A 24 3.35 -5.74 -13.04
CA PHE A 24 4.25 -6.14 -11.98
C PHE A 24 3.65 -5.83 -10.61
N SER A 25 3.97 -6.66 -9.62
CA SER A 25 3.67 -6.35 -8.22
C SER A 25 4.51 -5.16 -7.74
N TYR A 26 4.09 -4.49 -6.67
CA TYR A 26 4.89 -3.40 -6.11
C TYR A 26 6.23 -3.88 -5.56
N ASP A 27 6.33 -5.11 -5.04
CA ASP A 27 7.61 -5.75 -4.69
C ASP A 27 8.54 -5.95 -5.90
N GLN A 28 7.99 -6.24 -7.08
CA GLN A 28 8.80 -6.30 -8.30
C GLN A 28 9.21 -4.89 -8.74
N ILE A 29 8.29 -3.92 -8.69
CA ILE A 29 8.56 -2.51 -9.02
C ILE A 29 9.67 -1.94 -8.13
N SER A 30 9.70 -2.26 -6.83
CA SER A 30 10.76 -1.80 -5.92
C SER A 30 12.14 -2.33 -6.33
N LYS A 31 12.23 -3.60 -6.77
CA LYS A 31 13.47 -4.21 -7.26
C LYS A 31 13.93 -3.62 -8.60
N LEU A 32 12.99 -3.30 -9.49
CA LEU A 32 13.28 -2.69 -10.79
C LEU A 32 13.98 -1.33 -10.68
N ARG A 33 13.88 -0.64 -9.53
CA ARG A 33 14.62 0.61 -9.28
C ARG A 33 16.14 0.44 -9.39
N GLY A 34 16.67 -0.76 -9.15
CA GLY A 34 18.10 -1.06 -9.24
C GLY A 34 18.63 -1.24 -10.67
N VAL A 35 17.77 -1.18 -11.70
CA VAL A 35 18.18 -1.45 -13.10
C VAL A 35 18.99 -0.29 -13.69
N ASN A 36 18.45 0.93 -13.65
CA ASN A 36 19.12 2.16 -14.07
C ASN A 36 18.41 3.39 -13.48
N GLN A 37 19.00 4.59 -13.67
CA GLN A 37 18.45 5.84 -13.12
C GLN A 37 17.03 6.15 -13.63
N ALA A 38 16.73 5.86 -14.89
CA ALA A 38 15.41 6.13 -15.44
C ALA A 38 14.35 5.20 -14.83
N PHE A 39 14.67 3.92 -14.69
CA PHE A 39 13.83 2.94 -13.97
C PHE A 39 13.65 3.32 -12.50
N ASN A 40 14.72 3.78 -11.83
CA ASN A 40 14.62 4.28 -10.46
C ASN A 40 13.59 5.40 -10.36
N ASN A 41 13.66 6.41 -11.23
CA ASN A 41 12.72 7.53 -11.23
C ASN A 41 11.27 7.07 -11.47
N ILE A 42 11.04 6.29 -12.53
CA ILE A 42 9.69 5.83 -12.91
C ILE A 42 9.08 4.94 -11.82
N CYS A 43 9.85 3.99 -11.29
CA CYS A 43 9.37 3.08 -10.26
C CYS A 43 9.18 3.78 -8.91
N SER A 44 10.02 4.76 -8.56
CA SER A 44 9.83 5.62 -7.39
C SER A 44 8.51 6.39 -7.45
N ASP A 45 8.20 7.00 -8.60
CA ASP A 45 6.93 7.70 -8.81
C ASP A 45 5.74 6.73 -8.70
N LYS A 46 5.88 5.52 -9.26
CA LYS A 46 4.84 4.50 -9.22
C LYS A 46 4.57 3.99 -7.79
N LEU A 47 5.61 3.82 -6.97
CA LEU A 47 5.48 3.41 -5.57
C LEU A 47 4.83 4.51 -4.72
N ASN A 48 5.25 5.77 -4.90
CA ASN A 48 4.65 6.92 -4.22
C ASN A 48 3.15 7.04 -4.55
N LYS A 49 2.81 6.95 -5.85
CA LYS A 49 1.40 6.92 -6.30
C LYS A 49 0.65 5.73 -5.73
N GLY A 50 1.29 4.56 -5.65
CA GLY A 50 0.71 3.35 -5.06
C GLY A 50 0.33 3.54 -3.60
N PHE A 51 1.19 4.17 -2.79
CA PHE A 51 0.88 4.47 -1.40
C PHE A 51 -0.30 5.44 -1.26
N ALA A 52 -0.31 6.53 -2.04
CA ALA A 52 -1.44 7.48 -2.03
C ALA A 52 -2.76 6.82 -2.48
N GLN A 53 -2.72 5.93 -3.48
CA GLN A 53 -3.89 5.16 -3.92
C GLN A 53 -4.38 4.19 -2.83
N LEU A 54 -3.46 3.60 -2.06
CA LEU A 54 -3.77 2.70 -0.97
C LEU A 54 -4.52 3.43 0.16
N GLU A 55 -4.05 4.62 0.57
CA GLU A 55 -4.73 5.47 1.56
C GLU A 55 -6.14 5.88 1.11
N GLN A 56 -6.28 6.25 -0.17
CA GLN A 56 -7.59 6.58 -0.75
C GLN A 56 -8.52 5.36 -0.77
N PHE A 57 -8.00 4.18 -1.10
CA PHE A 57 -8.80 2.95 -1.13
C PHE A 57 -9.25 2.54 0.29
N HIS A 58 -8.35 2.60 1.28
CA HIS A 58 -8.69 2.39 2.68
C HIS A 58 -9.80 3.34 3.13
N THR A 59 -9.66 4.64 2.85
CA THR A 59 -10.66 5.67 3.20
C THR A 59 -12.03 5.34 2.62
N LYS A 60 -12.09 4.86 1.36
CA LYS A 60 -13.35 4.44 0.72
C LYS A 60 -13.98 3.26 1.45
N CYS A 61 -13.21 2.21 1.75
CA CYS A 61 -13.68 1.05 2.50
C CYS A 61 -14.20 1.44 3.89
N LEU A 62 -13.45 2.29 4.61
CA LEU A 62 -13.80 2.73 5.95
C LEU A 62 -15.10 3.55 5.97
N LYS A 63 -15.28 4.47 5.01
CA LYS A 63 -16.53 5.21 4.85
C LYS A 63 -17.70 4.28 4.54
N ALA A 64 -17.52 3.29 3.67
CA ALA A 64 -18.57 2.33 3.34
C ALA A 64 -19.03 1.54 4.57
N VAL A 65 -18.10 1.06 5.40
CA VAL A 65 -18.42 0.34 6.65
C VAL A 65 -19.06 1.28 7.67
N LYS A 66 -18.44 2.44 7.96
CA LYS A 66 -18.94 3.39 8.97
C LYS A 66 -20.36 3.88 8.67
N SER A 67 -20.72 4.03 7.40
CA SER A 67 -22.08 4.45 7.00
C SER A 67 -23.17 3.41 7.33
N ARG A 68 -22.80 2.14 7.50
CA ARG A 68 -23.71 1.02 7.78
C ARG A 68 -23.66 0.55 9.23
N LEU A 69 -22.71 1.05 10.03
CA LEU A 69 -22.58 0.66 11.44
C LEU A 69 -23.56 1.44 12.33
N PRO A 70 -24.12 0.79 13.38
CA PRO A 70 -24.92 1.48 14.38
C PRO A 70 -24.08 2.52 15.14
N ARG A 71 -24.75 3.57 15.66
CA ARG A 71 -24.06 4.64 16.40
C ARG A 71 -23.50 4.16 17.74
N ARG A 72 -24.16 3.21 18.41
CA ARG A 72 -23.76 2.70 19.73
C ARG A 72 -22.74 1.57 19.59
N GLU A 73 -21.65 1.68 20.35
CA GLU A 73 -20.55 0.70 20.33
C GLU A 73 -20.98 -0.72 20.75
N SER A 74 -21.90 -0.83 21.71
CA SER A 74 -22.45 -2.11 22.17
C SER A 74 -23.17 -2.89 21.06
N GLU A 75 -23.84 -2.19 20.16
CA GLU A 75 -24.55 -2.77 19.02
C GLU A 75 -23.58 -3.15 17.89
N ARG A 76 -22.45 -2.44 17.76
CA ARG A 76 -21.43 -2.74 16.75
C ARG A 76 -20.79 -4.11 16.96
N LYS A 77 -20.55 -4.53 18.20
CA LYS A 77 -19.89 -5.82 18.51
C LYS A 77 -20.62 -7.04 17.94
N HIS A 78 -21.93 -6.94 17.75
CA HIS A 78 -22.78 -8.01 17.23
C HIS A 78 -23.17 -7.79 15.75
N HIS A 79 -22.68 -6.70 15.14
CA HIS A 79 -23.02 -6.35 13.76
C HIS A 79 -22.24 -7.19 12.75
N PRO A 80 -22.84 -7.59 11.61
CA PRO A 80 -22.13 -8.35 10.56
C PRO A 80 -20.84 -7.69 10.06
N LEU A 81 -20.79 -6.36 10.07
CA LEU A 81 -19.62 -5.56 9.66
C LEU A 81 -18.60 -5.26 10.77
N ALA A 82 -18.80 -5.78 11.99
CA ALA A 82 -17.89 -5.52 13.11
C ALA A 82 -16.45 -5.91 12.75
N ARG A 83 -16.29 -7.12 12.18
CA ARG A 83 -14.98 -7.65 11.81
C ARG A 83 -14.32 -6.86 10.67
N HIS A 84 -15.10 -6.37 9.71
CA HIS A 84 -14.58 -5.48 8.66
C HIS A 84 -14.04 -4.19 9.27
N SER A 85 -14.77 -3.61 10.23
CA SER A 85 -14.32 -2.42 10.96
C SER A 85 -13.01 -2.68 11.69
N ASP A 86 -12.90 -3.78 12.43
CA ASP A 86 -11.68 -4.13 13.18
C ASP A 86 -10.45 -4.30 12.26
N ILE A 87 -10.63 -4.97 11.12
CA ILE A 87 -9.57 -5.13 10.11
C ILE A 87 -9.18 -3.76 9.55
N LEU A 88 -10.15 -2.91 9.19
CA LEU A 88 -9.87 -1.59 8.64
C LEU A 88 -9.17 -0.67 9.63
N MET A 89 -9.54 -0.70 10.92
CA MET A 89 -8.84 0.04 11.98
C MET A 89 -7.40 -0.47 12.18
N SER A 90 -7.21 -1.79 12.09
CA SER A 90 -5.86 -2.40 12.17
C SER A 90 -4.98 -1.99 10.98
N VAL A 91 -5.57 -1.93 9.77
CA VAL A 91 -4.88 -1.40 8.58
C VAL A 91 -4.59 0.10 8.72
N GLU A 92 -5.55 0.88 9.22
CA GLU A 92 -5.41 2.34 9.45
C GLU A 92 -4.22 2.65 10.36
N THR A 93 -4.07 1.87 11.43
CA THR A 93 -2.95 2.02 12.37
C THR A 93 -1.61 1.85 11.65
N ARG A 94 -1.48 0.80 10.83
CA ARG A 94 -0.22 0.56 10.11
C ARG A 94 0.04 1.57 9.01
N LEU A 95 -0.98 1.97 8.25
CA LEU A 95 -0.87 3.05 7.25
C LEU A 95 -0.41 4.36 7.90
N SER A 96 -0.97 4.71 9.06
CA SER A 96 -0.61 5.94 9.78
C SER A 96 0.86 5.91 10.21
N MET A 97 1.35 4.78 10.74
CA MET A 97 2.77 4.63 11.10
C MET A 97 3.68 4.75 9.88
N LEU A 98 3.36 4.07 8.78
CA LEU A 98 4.12 4.19 7.52
C LEU A 98 4.11 5.64 7.00
N SER A 99 2.97 6.31 7.08
CA SER A 99 2.83 7.71 6.66
C SER A 99 3.74 8.62 7.50
N MET A 100 3.73 8.45 8.83
CA MET A 100 4.64 9.16 9.75
C MET A 100 6.13 8.89 9.48
N THR A 101 6.48 7.65 9.12
CA THR A 101 7.86 7.26 8.81
C THR A 101 8.34 7.91 7.51
N TYR A 102 7.56 7.82 6.43
CA TYR A 102 8.04 8.11 5.08
C TYR A 102 7.63 9.48 4.53
N MET A 103 6.42 9.98 4.80
CA MET A 103 5.83 11.07 3.97
C MET A 103 6.67 12.33 3.99
N LYS A 104 7.16 12.77 5.16
CA LYS A 104 7.96 14.01 5.24
C LYS A 104 9.23 13.95 4.37
N TYR A 105 9.82 12.76 4.18
CA TYR A 105 11.02 12.58 3.36
C TYR A 105 10.68 12.39 1.89
N ILE A 106 9.53 11.80 1.58
CA ILE A 106 9.02 11.68 0.22
C ILE A 106 8.63 13.07 -0.33
N ASP A 107 7.92 13.86 0.46
CA ASP A 107 7.49 15.21 0.09
C ASP A 107 8.70 16.14 -0.15
N ALA A 108 9.75 15.99 0.67
CA ALA A 108 11.01 16.69 0.51
C ALA A 108 11.95 16.07 -0.56
N ARG A 109 11.49 15.04 -1.30
CA ARG A 109 12.23 14.32 -2.34
C ARG A 109 13.56 13.70 -1.90
N HIS A 110 13.68 13.30 -0.63
CA HIS A 110 14.86 12.61 -0.10
C HIS A 110 14.82 11.10 -0.34
N CYS A 111 13.63 10.52 -0.43
CA CYS A 111 13.44 9.12 -0.80
C CYS A 111 12.09 8.93 -1.51
N CYS A 112 11.82 7.72 -2.00
CA CYS A 112 10.47 7.31 -2.38
C CYS A 112 9.92 6.34 -1.33
N PHE A 113 8.67 5.91 -1.49
CA PHE A 113 8.15 4.78 -0.76
C PHE A 113 8.88 3.52 -1.24
N ILE A 114 9.76 2.97 -0.41
CA ILE A 114 10.62 1.82 -0.75
C ILE A 114 9.91 0.46 -0.62
N PRO A 115 9.05 0.21 0.39
CA PRO A 115 8.64 -1.14 0.71
C PRO A 115 7.46 -1.61 -0.16
N GLY A 116 7.75 -1.98 -1.42
CA GLY A 116 6.75 -2.43 -2.39
C GLY A 116 5.90 -3.62 -1.91
N LYS A 117 6.50 -4.59 -1.22
CA LYS A 117 5.78 -5.75 -0.64
C LYS A 117 4.71 -5.34 0.37
N VAL A 118 4.90 -4.24 1.11
CA VAL A 118 3.91 -3.67 2.03
C VAL A 118 2.65 -3.24 1.26
N LEU A 119 2.82 -2.59 0.09
CA LEU A 119 1.69 -2.20 -0.76
C LEU A 119 0.93 -3.43 -1.27
N ASP A 120 1.65 -4.46 -1.74
CA ASP A 120 1.06 -5.68 -2.26
C ASP A 120 0.13 -6.35 -1.22
N GLU A 121 0.61 -6.56 0.00
CA GLU A 121 -0.20 -7.19 1.06
C GLU A 121 -1.32 -6.28 1.56
N ALA A 122 -1.09 -4.97 1.64
CA ALA A 122 -2.14 -4.02 2.05
C ALA A 122 -3.29 -3.95 1.03
N PHE A 123 -2.97 -3.87 -0.27
CA PHE A 123 -3.99 -3.90 -1.33
C PHE A 123 -4.74 -5.22 -1.34
N LYS A 124 -4.05 -6.35 -1.16
CA LYS A 124 -4.68 -7.67 -1.02
C LYS A 124 -5.65 -7.71 0.15
N ALA A 125 -5.23 -7.24 1.33
CA ALA A 125 -6.09 -7.18 2.51
C ALA A 125 -7.34 -6.31 2.27
N LEU A 126 -7.17 -5.10 1.73
CA LEU A 126 -8.29 -4.20 1.46
C LEU A 126 -9.22 -4.71 0.37
N ARG A 127 -8.71 -5.40 -0.67
CA ARG A 127 -9.55 -5.99 -1.73
C ARG A 127 -10.46 -7.08 -1.17
N VAL A 128 -9.93 -7.96 -0.32
CA VAL A 128 -10.72 -9.01 0.37
C VAL A 128 -11.80 -8.37 1.25
N VAL A 129 -11.44 -7.35 2.04
CA VAL A 129 -12.41 -6.64 2.88
C VAL A 129 -13.48 -5.95 2.03
N ASN A 130 -13.09 -5.23 0.98
CA ASN A 130 -14.02 -4.52 0.09
C ASN A 130 -15.00 -5.48 -0.62
N GLN A 131 -14.51 -6.61 -1.12
CA GLN A 131 -15.37 -7.65 -1.69
C GLN A 131 -16.36 -8.18 -0.65
N SER A 132 -15.90 -8.43 0.58
CA SER A 132 -16.76 -8.90 1.67
C SER A 132 -17.81 -7.87 2.12
N ILE A 133 -17.47 -6.57 2.13
CA ILE A 133 -18.42 -5.47 2.43
C ILE A 133 -19.58 -5.47 1.44
N ASN A 134 -19.30 -5.68 0.15
CA ASN A 134 -20.32 -5.67 -0.89
C ASN A 134 -21.25 -6.88 -0.83
N ASN A 135 -20.75 -8.00 -0.28
CA ASN A 135 -21.51 -9.26 -0.15
C ASN A 135 -22.28 -9.36 1.17
N THR A 136 -22.05 -8.47 2.13
CA THR A 136 -22.73 -8.47 3.43
C THR A 136 -23.98 -7.58 3.36
N PRO A 137 -25.21 -8.14 3.43
CA PRO A 137 -26.42 -7.35 3.39
C PRO A 137 -26.63 -6.56 4.69
N ASN A 138 -27.46 -5.51 4.59
CA ASN A 138 -27.76 -4.59 5.68
C ASN A 138 -28.69 -5.20 6.77
N THR A 139 -29.09 -6.46 6.62
CA THR A 139 -30.08 -7.12 7.48
C THR A 139 -29.44 -8.29 8.21
N SER A 140 -29.72 -8.40 9.51
CA SER A 140 -29.35 -9.51 10.41
C SER A 140 -30.10 -10.80 10.05
N SER A 141 -29.96 -11.30 8.83
CA SER A 141 -30.48 -12.62 8.45
C SER A 141 -29.39 -13.67 8.63
N ASN A 142 -29.72 -14.69 9.41
CA ASN A 142 -28.93 -15.82 9.87
C ASN A 142 -28.38 -16.68 8.71
N VAL A 143 -27.40 -16.15 7.96
CA VAL A 143 -26.77 -16.82 6.82
C VAL A 143 -25.26 -16.81 7.03
N ASN A 144 -24.62 -17.95 6.81
CA ASN A 144 -23.17 -18.15 6.85
C ASN A 144 -22.45 -17.31 5.78
N TYR A 145 -22.32 -16.00 6.00
CA TYR A 145 -21.40 -15.16 5.24
C TYR A 145 -19.98 -15.62 5.58
N LEU A 146 -19.13 -15.76 4.56
CA LEU A 146 -17.70 -16.05 4.72
C LEU A 146 -17.16 -15.20 5.87
N THR A 147 -16.96 -15.83 7.01
CA THR A 147 -16.53 -15.12 8.20
C THR A 147 -15.09 -14.72 7.93
N LEU A 148 -14.84 -13.42 7.80
CA LEU A 148 -13.47 -12.92 7.62
C LEU A 148 -12.58 -13.54 8.71
N PRO A 149 -11.33 -13.93 8.41
CA PRO A 149 -10.44 -14.45 9.43
C PRO A 149 -10.22 -13.40 10.52
N ARG A 150 -9.73 -13.84 11.68
CA ARG A 150 -9.41 -12.89 12.76
C ARG A 150 -8.39 -11.87 12.24
N PRO A 151 -8.54 -10.56 12.58
CA PRO A 151 -7.64 -9.52 12.08
C PRO A 151 -6.17 -9.83 12.32
N HIS A 152 -5.86 -10.44 13.47
CA HIS A 152 -4.53 -10.85 13.85
C HIS A 152 -3.89 -11.76 12.79
N ASP A 153 -4.54 -12.87 12.46
CA ASP A 153 -3.99 -13.89 11.56
C ASP A 153 -4.03 -13.40 10.11
N PHE A 154 -5.09 -12.67 9.76
CA PHE A 154 -5.27 -12.13 8.41
C PHE A 154 -4.24 -11.06 8.04
N LEU A 155 -3.85 -10.22 9.00
CA LEU A 155 -2.95 -9.09 8.79
C LEU A 155 -1.54 -9.35 9.33
N GLN A 156 -1.20 -10.58 9.73
CA GLN A 156 0.11 -10.89 10.32
C GLN A 156 1.24 -10.49 9.37
N GLU A 157 1.24 -11.03 8.15
CA GLU A 157 2.27 -10.72 7.14
C GLU A 157 2.37 -9.22 6.91
N TYR A 158 1.24 -8.53 6.71
CA TYR A 158 1.21 -7.07 6.51
C TYR A 158 1.81 -6.30 7.70
N ARG A 159 1.53 -6.73 8.93
CA ARG A 159 2.10 -6.10 10.14
C ARG A 159 3.60 -6.31 10.19
N ASP A 160 4.06 -7.53 9.97
CA ASP A 160 5.47 -7.93 10.08
C ASP A 160 6.32 -7.20 9.05
N ILE A 161 5.93 -7.24 7.77
CA ILE A 161 6.66 -6.54 6.70
C ILE A 161 6.62 -5.02 6.85
N SER A 162 5.53 -4.48 7.39
CA SER A 162 5.45 -3.04 7.67
C SER A 162 6.38 -2.65 8.82
N SER A 163 6.62 -3.53 9.80
CA SER A 163 7.53 -3.28 10.92
C SER A 163 8.97 -3.33 10.44
N MET A 164 9.33 -4.37 9.70
CA MET A 164 10.64 -4.49 9.06
C MET A 164 10.95 -3.29 8.15
N ALA A 165 9.95 -2.78 7.42
CA ALA A 165 10.13 -1.62 6.57
C ALA A 165 10.48 -0.34 7.35
N MET A 166 9.80 -0.08 8.47
CA MET A 166 10.06 1.08 9.32
C MET A 166 11.41 0.97 10.01
N GLU A 167 11.76 -0.21 10.53
CA GLU A 167 13.09 -0.48 11.10
C GLU A 167 14.20 -0.27 10.06
N HIS A 168 14.04 -0.81 8.84
CA HIS A 168 14.98 -0.59 7.76
C HIS A 168 15.11 0.90 7.39
N PHE A 169 14.01 1.65 7.44
CA PHE A 169 14.05 3.09 7.21
C PHE A 169 14.92 3.79 8.26
N ASP A 170 14.67 3.53 9.55
CA ASP A 170 15.39 4.16 10.66
C ASP A 170 16.87 3.75 10.70
N ASP A 171 17.18 2.49 10.40
CA ASP A 171 18.55 1.94 10.49
C ASP A 171 19.44 2.25 9.29
N LYS A 172 18.85 2.36 8.08
CA LYS A 172 19.63 2.41 6.83
C LYS A 172 19.34 3.64 5.98
N ILE A 173 18.06 4.01 5.84
CA ILE A 173 17.67 5.08 4.93
C ILE A 173 17.85 6.45 5.59
N LEU A 174 17.35 6.61 6.80
CA LEU A 174 17.41 7.87 7.53
C LEU A 174 18.86 8.35 7.79
N PRO A 175 19.82 7.49 8.21
CA PRO A 175 21.20 7.89 8.36
C PRO A 175 21.82 8.39 7.05
N SER A 176 21.59 7.67 5.94
CA SER A 176 22.07 8.06 4.61
C SER A 176 21.50 9.40 4.16
N ILE A 177 20.22 9.67 4.44
CA ILE A 177 19.61 10.98 4.18
C ILE A 177 20.32 12.08 4.99
N ARG A 178 20.59 11.85 6.28
CA ARG A 178 21.25 12.81 7.18
C ARG A 178 22.69 13.12 6.77
N GLU A 179 23.47 12.10 6.40
CA GLU A 179 24.85 12.28 5.92
C GLU A 179 24.92 13.21 4.70
N ASN A 180 23.96 13.08 3.77
CA ASN A 180 23.87 13.94 2.60
C ASN A 180 23.58 15.43 2.93
N PHE A 181 23.06 15.74 4.12
CA PHE A 181 22.91 17.11 4.59
C PHE A 181 24.20 17.67 5.20
N VAL A 182 24.99 16.83 5.87
CA VAL A 182 26.23 17.25 6.54
C VAL A 182 27.33 17.62 5.53
N ILE A 183 27.31 17.03 4.33
CA ILE A 183 28.29 17.30 3.26
C ILE A 183 27.99 18.63 2.51
N LYS A 184 26.86 19.31 2.80
CA LYS A 184 26.48 20.57 2.15
C LYS A 184 26.77 21.84 2.98
N VAL A 185 27.77 21.82 3.86
CA VAL A 185 28.25 23.01 4.58
C VAL A 185 29.64 23.39 4.10
#